data_AF-A0A497Q4S5-F1
#
_entry.id   AF-A0A497Q4S5-F1
#
_cell.length_a   1.000
_cell.length_b   1.000
_cell.length_c   1.000
_cell.angle_alpha   90.00
_cell.angle_beta   90.00
_cell.angle_gamma   90.00
#
_symmetry.space_group_name_H-M   'P 1'
#
loop_
_entity.id
_entity.type
_entity.pdbx_description
1 polymer ?
#
loop_
_entity_poly.entity_id
_entity_poly.type
_entity_poly.pdbx_seq_one_letter_code
_entity_poly.pdbx_strand_id
1 'polypeptide(L)'
;MELDPLKRFFNRLFGRWSHSPNDQQYYVKIFFAMISAIICGLGGPVFAGTRGLMLGLLIYVLALFVIRYLLEVSIDKLGGMRQLVTNSLPSYLLLWIVLWTIMWAFWPGVGQT
;
A
#
# COMPACT_ATOMS: atom_id res chain seq x y z
N MET A 1 3.23 7.21 -23.13
CA MET A 1 3.40 8.03 -21.90
C MET A 1 4.78 7.72 -21.35
N GLU A 2 5.65 8.72 -21.23
CA GLU A 2 6.97 8.57 -20.60
C GLU A 2 6.77 8.31 -19.10
N LEU A 3 6.66 7.03 -18.73
CA LEU A 3 6.66 6.58 -17.32
C LEU A 3 8.06 6.58 -16.72
N ASP A 4 9.09 6.87 -17.52
CA ASP A 4 10.50 6.85 -17.14
C ASP A 4 10.85 7.67 -15.88
N PRO A 5 10.36 8.90 -15.66
CA PRO A 5 10.65 9.62 -14.43
C PRO A 5 10.06 8.92 -13.20
N LEU A 6 8.83 8.40 -13.32
CA LEU A 6 8.15 7.68 -12.25
C LEU A 6 8.84 6.35 -11.95
N LYS A 7 9.18 5.59 -12.99
CA LYS A 7 9.96 4.34 -12.87
C LYS A 7 11.30 4.58 -12.18
N ARG A 8 12.04 5.63 -12.55
CA ARG A 8 13.31 6.00 -11.88
C ARG A 8 13.12 6.33 -10.41
N PHE A 9 12.05 7.05 -10.06
CA PHE A 9 11.74 7.37 -8.68
C PHE A 9 11.44 6.11 -7.86
N PHE A 10 10.52 5.26 -8.33
CA PHE A 10 10.18 4.01 -7.64
C PHE A 10 11.37 3.05 -7.58
N ASN A 11 12.19 2.95 -8.63
CA ASN A 11 13.42 2.17 -8.60
C ASN A 11 14.45 2.74 -7.63
N ARG A 12 14.54 4.06 -7.47
CA ARG A 12 15.42 4.66 -6.45
C ARG A 12 14.94 4.33 -5.02
N LEU A 13 13.64 4.31 -4.78
CA LEU A 13 13.07 3.98 -3.47
C LEU A 13 13.14 2.49 -3.14
N PHE A 14 12.70 1.63 -4.07
CA PHE A 14 12.46 0.20 -3.87
C PHE A 14 13.46 -0.71 -4.57
N GLY A 15 14.34 -0.18 -5.43
CA GLY A 15 15.31 -0.96 -6.19
C GLY A 15 16.37 -1.63 -5.31
N ARG A 16 16.57 -1.16 -4.06
CA ARG A 16 17.44 -1.84 -3.10
C ARG A 16 17.02 -3.30 -2.82
N TRP A 17 15.73 -3.61 -2.97
CA TRP A 17 15.18 -4.95 -2.75
C TRP A 17 15.01 -5.76 -4.03
N SER A 18 15.49 -5.26 -5.18
CA SER A 18 15.38 -5.95 -6.49
C SER A 18 16.01 -7.34 -6.53
N HIS A 19 16.95 -7.65 -5.64
CA HIS A 19 17.55 -8.98 -5.50
C HIS A 19 16.54 -10.06 -5.06
N SER A 20 15.44 -9.65 -4.41
CA SER A 20 14.38 -10.53 -3.92
C SER A 20 13.01 -9.97 -4.36
N PRO A 21 12.39 -10.55 -5.40
CA PRO A 21 11.07 -10.15 -5.87
C PRO A 21 10.02 -10.13 -4.75
N ASN A 22 10.15 -11.07 -3.81
CA ASN A 22 9.24 -11.19 -2.67
C ASN A 22 9.39 -10.03 -1.68
N ASP A 23 10.61 -9.63 -1.37
CA ASP A 23 10.84 -8.50 -0.47
C ASP A 23 10.44 -7.19 -1.14
N GLN A 24 10.77 -7.02 -2.42
CA GLN A 24 10.43 -5.82 -3.17
C GLN A 24 8.90 -5.59 -3.20
N GLN A 25 8.09 -6.62 -3.49
CA GLN A 25 6.63 -6.47 -3.46
C GLN A 25 6.10 -6.15 -2.05
N TYR A 26 6.73 -6.71 -1.01
CA TYR A 26 6.30 -6.59 0.37
C TYR A 26 6.50 -5.16 0.87
N TYR A 27 7.69 -4.60 0.66
CA TYR A 27 8.00 -3.22 1.06
C TYR A 27 7.17 -2.19 0.31
N VAL A 28 6.89 -2.41 -0.99
CA VAL A 28 6.02 -1.52 -1.76
C VAL A 28 4.61 -1.52 -1.14
N LYS A 29 4.04 -2.68 -0.86
CA LYS A 29 2.70 -2.77 -0.24
C LYS A 29 2.68 -2.12 1.15
N ILE A 30 3.69 -2.32 1.98
CA ILE A 30 3.81 -1.66 3.28
C ILE A 30 3.82 -0.14 3.12
N PHE A 31 4.59 0.38 2.17
CA PHE A 31 4.65 1.82 1.91
C PHE A 31 3.28 2.39 1.54
N PHE A 32 2.57 1.73 0.63
CA PHE A 32 1.22 2.14 0.24
C PHE A 32 0.19 1.97 1.37
N ALA A 33 0.32 0.93 2.21
CA ALA A 33 -0.52 0.73 3.40
C ALA A 33 -0.39 1.90 4.38
N MET A 34 0.85 2.33 4.65
CA MET A 34 1.12 3.47 5.53
C MET A 34 0.54 4.76 4.97
N ILE A 35 0.76 5.05 3.68
CA ILE A 35 0.20 6.24 3.02
C ILE A 35 -1.32 6.23 3.11
N SER A 36 -1.96 5.10 2.77
CA SER A 36 -3.41 4.95 2.85
C SER A 36 -3.92 5.18 4.28
N ALA A 37 -3.27 4.59 5.29
CA ALA A 37 -3.66 4.76 6.69
C ALA A 37 -3.52 6.22 7.13
N ILE A 38 -2.46 6.91 6.70
CA ILE A 38 -2.26 8.33 6.99
C ILE A 38 -3.36 9.18 6.36
N ILE A 39 -3.71 8.93 5.10
CA ILE A 39 -4.80 9.65 4.42
C ILE A 39 -6.14 9.39 5.12
N CYS A 40 -6.45 8.14 5.43
CA CYS A 40 -7.68 7.79 6.15
C CYS A 40 -7.74 8.41 7.55
N GLY A 41 -6.62 8.40 8.28
CA GLY A 41 -6.52 8.96 9.63
C GLY A 41 -6.63 10.48 9.63
N LEU A 42 -5.91 11.16 8.74
CA LEU A 42 -5.92 12.63 8.64
C LEU A 42 -7.20 13.19 8.00
N GLY A 43 -7.86 12.43 7.14
CA GLY A 43 -9.15 12.81 6.58
C GLY A 43 -10.32 12.63 7.55
N GLY A 44 -10.08 12.03 8.71
CA GLY A 44 -11.04 11.93 9.81
C GLY A 44 -12.39 11.37 9.34
N PRO A 45 -13.52 11.99 9.74
CA PRO A 45 -14.88 11.46 9.49
C PRO A 45 -15.22 11.15 8.02
N VAL A 46 -14.55 11.80 7.06
CA VAL A 46 -14.79 11.59 5.63
C VAL A 46 -14.52 10.13 5.24
N PHE A 47 -13.54 9.48 5.87
CA PHE A 47 -13.15 8.11 5.59
C PHE A 47 -13.71 7.09 6.58
N ALA A 48 -14.59 7.47 7.50
CA ALA A 48 -15.19 6.53 8.44
C ALA A 48 -15.97 5.42 7.72
N GLY A 49 -15.87 4.19 8.25
CA GLY A 49 -16.60 3.02 7.74
C GLY A 49 -16.18 2.59 6.34
N THR A 50 -17.16 2.41 5.45
CA THR A 50 -16.94 1.81 4.12
C THR A 50 -16.09 2.68 3.19
N ARG A 51 -16.06 4.00 3.39
CA ARG A 51 -15.29 4.94 2.53
C ARG A 51 -13.78 4.75 2.69
N GLY A 52 -13.30 4.62 3.91
CA GLY A 52 -11.90 4.29 4.18
C GLY A 52 -11.53 2.91 3.66
N LEU A 53 -12.46 1.95 3.75
CA LEU A 53 -12.27 0.62 3.16
C LEU A 53 -12.13 0.66 1.64
N MET A 54 -12.95 1.45 0.94
CA MET A 54 -12.81 1.64 -0.50
C MET A 54 -11.47 2.27 -0.86
N LEU A 55 -11.00 3.28 -0.11
CA LEU A 55 -9.70 3.89 -0.33
C LEU A 55 -8.55 2.88 -0.09
N GLY A 56 -8.60 2.12 1.01
CA GLY A 56 -7.59 1.12 1.34
C GLY A 56 -7.44 0.04 0.27
N LEU A 57 -8.57 -0.41 -0.30
CA LEU A 57 -8.58 -1.36 -1.41
C LEU A 57 -8.09 -0.73 -2.72
N LEU A 58 -8.50 0.51 -3.02
CA LEU A 58 -8.04 1.23 -4.21
C LEU A 58 -6.51 1.41 -4.19
N ILE A 59 -5.96 1.82 -3.04
CA ILE A 59 -4.52 1.98 -2.85
C ILE A 59 -3.80 0.63 -2.94
N TYR A 60 -4.42 -0.45 -2.46
CA TYR A 60 -3.86 -1.79 -2.63
C TYR A 60 -3.76 -2.19 -4.11
N VAL A 61 -4.81 -1.96 -4.90
CA VAL A 61 -4.78 -2.21 -6.35
C VAL A 61 -3.72 -1.33 -7.03
N LEU A 62 -3.59 -0.07 -6.62
CA LEU A 62 -2.54 0.82 -7.11
C LEU A 62 -1.14 0.28 -6.79
N ALA A 63 -0.93 -0.26 -5.59
CA ALA A 63 0.35 -0.88 -5.22
C ALA A 63 0.68 -2.08 -6.11
N LEU A 64 -0.31 -2.92 -6.43
CA LEU A 64 -0.13 -4.03 -7.38
C LEU A 64 0.25 -3.52 -8.78
N PHE A 65 -0.37 -2.44 -9.24
CA PHE A 65 -0.03 -1.80 -10.51
C PHE A 65 1.42 -1.30 -10.50
N VAL A 66 1.85 -0.61 -9.44
CA VAL A 66 3.24 -0.15 -9.29
C VAL A 66 4.22 -1.32 -9.35
N ILE A 67 3.95 -2.39 -8.60
CA ILE A 67 4.82 -3.57 -8.56
C ILE A 67 4.97 -4.18 -9.96
N ARG A 68 3.87 -4.31 -10.69
CA ARG A 68 3.87 -4.98 -12.00
C ARG A 68 4.42 -4.14 -13.15
N TYR A 69 4.07 -2.85 -13.20
CA TYR A 69 4.31 -2.01 -14.37
C TYR A 69 5.43 -0.97 -14.18
N LEU A 70 5.69 -0.55 -12.94
CA LEU A 70 6.75 0.43 -12.66
C LEU A 70 8.04 -0.25 -12.24
N LEU A 71 7.93 -1.24 -11.35
CA LEU A 71 9.08 -1.99 -10.83
C LEU A 71 9.36 -3.28 -11.61
N GLU A 72 8.46 -3.67 -12.52
CA GLU A 72 8.61 -4.83 -13.40
C GLU A 72 9.01 -6.11 -12.66
N VAL A 73 8.47 -6.30 -11.45
CA VAL A 73 8.80 -7.45 -10.62
C VAL A 73 8.38 -8.74 -11.33
N SER A 74 9.31 -9.70 -11.37
CA SER A 74 9.12 -10.97 -12.07
C SER A 74 8.06 -11.83 -11.38
N ILE A 75 6.85 -11.88 -11.96
CA ILE A 75 5.73 -12.68 -11.45
C ILE A 75 6.07 -14.18 -11.45
N ASP A 76 6.84 -14.65 -12.43
CA ASP A 76 7.17 -16.07 -12.56
C ASP A 76 7.98 -16.57 -11.37
N LYS A 77 8.89 -15.72 -10.84
CA LYS A 77 9.66 -16.03 -9.62
C LYS A 77 8.84 -15.94 -8.34
N LEU A 78 7.66 -15.31 -8.38
CA LEU A 78 6.76 -15.17 -7.25
C LEU A 78 5.76 -16.33 -7.14
N GLY A 79 5.67 -17.22 -8.13
CA GLY A 79 4.65 -18.28 -8.16
C GLY A 79 3.32 -17.82 -8.78
N GLY A 80 3.34 -16.77 -9.60
CA GLY A 80 2.17 -16.32 -10.36
C GLY A 80 1.41 -15.14 -9.76
N MET A 81 0.39 -14.68 -10.50
CA MET A 81 -0.41 -13.50 -10.13
C MET A 81 -1.18 -13.69 -8.82
N ARG A 82 -1.66 -14.91 -8.56
CA ARG A 82 -2.36 -15.21 -7.29
C ARG A 82 -1.45 -14.96 -6.10
N GLN A 83 -0.20 -15.42 -6.16
CA GLN A 83 0.76 -15.24 -5.09
C GLN A 83 1.17 -13.77 -4.93
N LEU A 84 1.35 -13.04 -6.05
CA LEU A 84 1.57 -11.59 -6.03
C LEU A 84 0.48 -10.88 -5.23
N VAL A 85 -0.79 -11.27 -5.38
CA VAL A 85 -1.90 -10.67 -4.62
C VAL A 85 -1.88 -11.19 -3.17
N THR A 86 -2.01 -12.48 -2.95
CA THR A 86 -2.37 -13.01 -1.62
C THR A 86 -1.22 -13.03 -0.61
N ASN A 87 0.04 -13.15 -1.04
CA ASN A 87 1.16 -13.42 -0.12
C ASN A 87 1.33 -12.35 0.97
N SER A 88 1.11 -11.09 0.59
CA SER A 88 1.31 -9.93 1.47
C SER A 88 0.01 -9.16 1.73
N LEU A 89 -1.14 -9.69 1.30
CA LEU A 89 -2.45 -9.09 1.57
C LEU A 89 -2.77 -9.03 3.07
N PRO A 90 -2.57 -10.11 3.87
CA PRO A 90 -2.88 -10.05 5.30
C PRO A 90 -2.02 -9.01 6.04
N SER A 91 -0.71 -8.99 5.76
CA SER A 91 0.21 -8.01 6.37
C SER A 91 -0.13 -6.58 5.98
N TYR A 92 -0.50 -6.34 4.72
CA TYR A 92 -0.98 -5.05 4.26
C TYR A 92 -2.23 -4.60 5.04
N LEU A 93 -3.24 -5.46 5.12
CA LEU A 93 -4.51 -5.14 5.78
C LEU A 93 -4.30 -4.88 7.27
N LEU A 94 -3.50 -5.71 7.93
CA LEU A 94 -3.23 -5.61 9.36
C LEU A 94 -2.48 -4.32 9.68
N LEU A 95 -1.43 -3.98 8.93
CA LEU A 95 -0.69 -2.73 9.13
C LEU A 95 -1.59 -1.52 8.86
N TRP A 96 -2.33 -1.54 7.74
CA TRP A 96 -3.21 -0.45 7.35
C TRP A 96 -4.30 -0.21 8.39
N ILE A 97 -5.00 -1.26 8.84
CA ILE A 97 -6.11 -1.11 9.79
C ILE A 97 -5.61 -0.71 11.19
N VAL A 98 -4.47 -1.23 11.64
CA VAL A 98 -3.89 -0.86 12.94
C VAL A 98 -3.47 0.61 12.93
N LEU A 99 -2.74 1.05 11.92
CA LEU A 99 -2.32 2.45 11.83
C LEU A 99 -3.53 3.38 11.70
N TRP A 100 -4.50 3.02 10.86
CA TRP A 100 -5.72 3.81 10.72
C TRP A 100 -6.50 3.91 12.03
N THR A 101 -6.66 2.79 12.75
CA THR A 101 -7.35 2.76 14.05
C THR A 101 -6.64 3.60 15.10
N ILE A 102 -5.30 3.52 15.17
CA ILE A 102 -4.51 4.35 16.07
C ILE A 102 -4.74 5.83 15.76
N MET A 103 -4.61 6.23 14.48
CA MET A 103 -4.80 7.61 14.09
C MET A 103 -6.23 8.11 14.36
N TRP A 104 -7.22 7.25 14.15
CA TRP A 104 -8.61 7.55 14.48
C TRP A 104 -8.80 7.77 15.99
N ALA A 105 -8.18 6.93 16.83
CA ALA A 105 -8.27 7.07 18.29
C ALA A 105 -7.70 8.39 18.81
N PHE A 106 -6.69 8.95 18.13
CA PHE A 106 -6.10 10.25 18.45
C PHE A 106 -6.65 11.41 17.61
N TRP A 107 -7.72 11.20 16.83
CA TRP A 107 -8.33 12.25 16.05
C TRP A 107 -8.97 13.30 16.98
N PRO A 108 -8.60 14.60 16.88
CA PRO A 108 -9.08 15.63 17.80
C PRO A 108 -10.61 15.77 17.91
N GLY A 109 -11.34 15.31 16.88
CA GLY A 109 -12.80 15.34 16.84
C GLY A 109 -13.51 14.15 17.49
N VAL A 110 -12.80 13.12 17.96
CA VAL A 110 -13.42 11.92 18.58
C VAL A 110 -13.75 12.13 20.08
N GLY A 111 -13.15 13.12 20.74
CA GLY A 111 -13.34 13.40 22.18
C GLY A 111 -14.31 14.53 22.53
N GLN A 112 -15.10 15.05 21.58
CA GLN A 112 -16.03 16.19 21.80
C GLN A 112 -17.53 15.81 21.74
N THR A 113 -17.85 14.52 21.84
CA THR A 113 -19.23 14.01 21.97
C THR A 113 -19.38 13.28 23.28
#